data_AF-T0CCA6-F1
#
_entry.id   AF-T0CCA6-F1
#
_cell.length_a   1.000
_cell.length_b   1.000
_cell.length_c   1.000
_cell.angle_alpha   90.00
_cell.angle_beta   90.00
_cell.angle_gamma   90.00
#
_symmetry.space_group_name_H-M   'P 1'
#
loop_
_entity.id
_entity.type
_entity.pdbx_description
1 polymer ?
#
loop_
_entity_poly.entity_id
_entity_poly.type
_entity_poly.pdbx_seq_one_letter_code
_entity_poly.pdbx_strand_id
1 'polypeptide(L)'
;MKYLLIMCLTLLASCGFNSSDEEGSKEQRSIDTLNAQRSSQDSDGDLVNDQEEINKGRSPYVADIPKVKVNFLQNYNIKQIYEDQMIFEIDTRTAKDDPDFKYRVGELFLKENSIDNTAKLGRFSGVTWGNIRQEDYSWVKYPEIDEKFYFSKRAEYEDFKKKKLSESQIILENTLKLVESPYFNSIEGLELNFYYYSYSKETYIQLHTQKIEQSFQSGVREDFVITITNPPKELLDDTYMRHGEFIISEVKDFYIPDLKMTYRELLASVKAKTVPVYKTNPFENDLNYVAVSKDGDSLINVLSHLYSEKFEIQEDKLTRLEQFSNNLPSFKYLHELKAEDKSGQWFVMTNPLKQHYLKHKFKNKDSITLSFIMGSDLAKREAEVIPSFRNSVYSGSKDKTLPLGNITKNSKLSLSLYLKSIKGVKLLTTNEQFAYAPNCRKNCVGARWNVWAKFSNNRFQEMESSWSANHYSEVLPSFDLYINNTKLNLDDLLKQNILSISLQKDNLGQFLFLEISNLEDIDAIKLGQENTAFIKIKPLSEGYAGEGLEITDIGGNNIDKNWHAGLICIREADARKVPLAVTSWGFDKWKQNVQWGVKNPQTGFTPTRGEKKKYFNGVVVDIISKVTNFYN
;
A
#
# COMPACT_ATOMS: atom_id res chain seq x y z
N MET A 1 21.86 90.07 -9.21
CA MET A 1 23.29 90.37 -9.48
C MET A 1 24.03 89.07 -9.73
N LYS A 2 24.98 89.07 -10.70
CA LYS A 2 26.01 88.04 -10.96
C LYS A 2 25.55 86.57 -11.03
N TYR A 3 25.07 86.09 -12.17
CA TYR A 3 25.87 85.41 -13.23
C TYR A 3 27.36 85.82 -13.42
N LEU A 4 28.08 84.99 -14.18
CA LEU A 4 29.53 85.09 -14.46
C LEU A 4 30.43 84.94 -13.22
N LEU A 5 30.79 83.69 -12.93
CA LEU A 5 32.21 83.36 -12.96
C LEU A 5 32.42 82.08 -13.80
N ILE A 6 32.77 82.30 -15.08
CA ILE A 6 33.74 81.50 -15.85
C ILE A 6 33.41 79.99 -16.00
N MET A 7 33.00 79.44 -17.15
CA MET A 7 32.86 79.96 -18.52
C MET A 7 34.09 80.68 -19.12
N CYS A 8 35.28 80.13 -18.93
CA CYS A 8 36.41 80.27 -19.88
C CYS A 8 37.20 78.97 -19.95
N LEU A 9 36.60 77.96 -20.59
CA LEU A 9 37.30 76.99 -21.46
C LEU A 9 36.26 76.26 -22.33
N THR A 10 35.50 77.08 -23.06
CA THR A 10 34.80 76.72 -24.30
C THR A 10 35.79 76.69 -25.47
N LEU A 11 35.39 76.07 -26.61
CA LEU A 11 36.11 76.00 -27.91
C LEU A 11 37.27 74.97 -27.87
N LEU A 12 37.43 74.00 -28.77
CA LEU A 12 36.90 73.69 -30.13
C LEU A 12 36.65 72.16 -30.24
N ALA A 13 35.91 71.55 -31.17
CA ALA A 13 35.02 71.99 -32.27
C ALA A 13 33.98 70.87 -32.57
N SER A 14 33.39 70.80 -33.77
CA SER A 14 32.37 69.82 -34.21
C SER A 14 32.71 69.16 -35.57
N CYS A 15 32.18 67.95 -35.80
CA CYS A 15 31.95 67.26 -37.09
C CYS A 15 33.14 66.63 -37.87
N GLY A 16 32.96 65.38 -38.37
CA GLY A 16 33.59 64.91 -39.63
C GLY A 16 34.18 63.49 -39.72
N PHE A 17 33.34 62.47 -39.96
CA PHE A 17 33.51 61.22 -40.76
C PHE A 17 34.87 60.48 -41.01
N ASN A 18 34.78 59.13 -41.05
CA ASN A 18 35.73 58.10 -41.56
C ASN A 18 37.09 57.95 -40.82
N SER A 19 37.74 56.78 -40.73
CA SER A 19 37.39 55.36 -40.99
C SER A 19 38.53 54.46 -40.47
N SER A 20 38.26 53.26 -39.97
CA SER A 20 38.91 52.00 -40.42
C SER A 20 38.41 50.78 -39.65
N ASP A 21 38.33 49.67 -40.37
CA ASP A 21 37.84 48.35 -39.96
C ASP A 21 38.70 47.66 -38.88
N GLU A 22 38.04 46.89 -38.00
CA GLU A 22 38.41 45.49 -37.73
C GLU A 22 37.25 44.76 -37.02
N GLU A 23 37.05 43.47 -37.34
CA GLU A 23 35.80 42.74 -37.10
C GLU A 23 35.68 42.16 -35.66
N GLY A 24 34.47 42.24 -35.09
CA GLY A 24 34.17 41.67 -33.78
C GLY A 24 32.66 41.64 -33.50
N SER A 25 31.98 40.60 -33.97
CA SER A 25 30.51 40.49 -33.97
C SER A 25 29.89 40.48 -32.57
N LYS A 26 29.09 41.51 -32.27
CA LYS A 26 28.04 41.41 -31.25
C LYS A 26 26.78 40.88 -31.92
N GLU A 27 26.43 39.61 -31.68
CA GLU A 27 25.13 39.07 -32.09
C GLU A 27 24.00 39.74 -31.31
N GLN A 28 23.43 40.77 -31.93
CA GLN A 28 22.19 41.38 -31.53
C GLN A 28 21.06 40.44 -31.99
N ARG A 29 20.48 39.66 -31.06
CA ARG A 29 19.39 38.72 -31.36
C ARG A 29 18.17 39.48 -31.89
N SER A 30 18.04 39.55 -33.22
CA SER A 30 16.79 39.92 -33.87
C SER A 30 15.81 38.76 -33.74
N ILE A 31 14.56 39.08 -33.40
CA ILE A 31 13.44 38.20 -33.71
C ILE A 31 13.11 38.52 -35.17
N ASP A 32 13.61 37.70 -36.09
CA ASP A 32 13.38 37.88 -37.52
C ASP A 32 11.91 37.64 -37.86
N THR A 33 11.14 38.72 -37.95
CA THR A 33 9.78 38.72 -38.52
C THR A 33 9.84 38.51 -40.03
N LEU A 34 10.07 37.27 -40.45
CA LEU A 34 10.03 36.83 -41.84
C LEU A 34 8.59 36.69 -42.33
N ASN A 35 8.13 37.69 -43.08
CA ASN A 35 6.86 37.69 -43.81
C ASN A 35 7.00 37.10 -45.22
N ALA A 36 5.86 36.63 -45.77
CA ALA A 36 5.60 36.28 -47.17
C ALA A 36 5.90 34.86 -47.70
N GLN A 37 6.20 33.85 -46.85
CA GLN A 37 6.32 32.45 -47.34
C GLN A 37 5.71 31.35 -46.45
N ARG A 38 4.94 31.71 -45.41
CA ARG A 38 4.29 30.76 -44.49
C ARG A 38 2.96 30.18 -44.97
N SER A 39 2.40 30.63 -46.10
CA SER A 39 0.99 30.40 -46.48
C SER A 39 0.61 28.97 -46.88
N SER A 40 1.51 27.99 -46.74
CA SER A 40 1.25 26.56 -46.91
C SER A 40 2.19 25.70 -46.06
N GLN A 41 2.77 26.28 -45.01
CA GLN A 41 3.55 25.52 -44.05
C GLN A 41 2.62 25.01 -42.96
N ASP A 42 2.98 23.86 -42.43
CA ASP A 42 2.36 23.16 -41.32
C ASP A 42 3.59 22.72 -40.49
N SER A 43 3.88 23.49 -39.45
CA SER A 43 5.14 23.40 -38.70
C SER A 43 5.12 22.33 -37.62
N ASP A 44 3.97 22.02 -37.01
CA ASP A 44 3.82 21.02 -35.94
C ASP A 44 3.12 19.72 -36.34
N GLY A 45 2.52 19.64 -37.53
CA GLY A 45 1.98 18.40 -38.09
C GLY A 45 0.50 18.15 -37.84
N ASP A 46 -0.24 19.12 -37.31
CA ASP A 46 -1.68 18.98 -37.02
C ASP A 46 -2.60 19.11 -38.26
N LEU A 47 -2.01 19.37 -39.43
CA LEU A 47 -2.66 19.56 -40.74
C LEU A 47 -3.44 20.87 -40.89
N VAL A 48 -3.32 21.80 -39.94
CA VAL A 48 -3.65 23.21 -40.08
C VAL A 48 -2.41 23.94 -40.64
N ASN A 49 -2.63 25.12 -41.20
CA ASN A 49 -1.60 25.93 -41.84
C ASN A 49 -1.14 27.03 -40.89
N ASP A 50 0.18 27.23 -40.74
CA ASP A 50 0.80 28.23 -39.87
C ASP A 50 0.12 29.61 -39.99
N GLN A 51 -0.28 30.01 -41.20
CA GLN A 51 -0.93 31.30 -41.45
C GLN A 51 -2.39 31.32 -40.96
N GLU A 52 -3.11 30.21 -41.05
CA GLU A 52 -4.48 30.07 -40.56
C GLU A 52 -4.54 30.07 -39.03
N GLU A 53 -3.57 29.43 -38.40
CA GLU A 53 -3.37 29.45 -36.94
C GLU A 53 -3.11 30.85 -36.41
N ILE A 54 -2.13 31.57 -36.99
CA ILE A 54 -1.82 32.96 -36.64
C ILE A 54 -3.05 33.85 -36.80
N ASN A 55 -3.81 33.68 -37.89
CA ASN A 55 -5.04 34.43 -38.14
C ASN A 55 -6.15 34.16 -37.09
N LYS A 56 -6.11 32.99 -36.43
CA LYS A 56 -7.01 32.60 -35.34
C LYS A 56 -6.41 32.85 -33.94
N GLY A 57 -5.23 33.49 -33.85
CA GLY A 57 -4.57 33.81 -32.58
C GLY A 57 -3.87 32.63 -31.90
N ARG A 58 -3.52 31.58 -32.65
CA ARG A 58 -2.85 30.37 -32.15
C ARG A 58 -1.32 30.44 -32.34
N SER A 59 -0.63 29.44 -31.80
CA SER A 59 0.83 29.28 -31.92
C SER A 59 1.13 28.19 -32.97
N PRO A 60 1.73 28.52 -34.13
CA PRO A 60 2.04 27.55 -35.21
C PRO A 60 3.26 26.66 -34.90
N TYR A 61 3.39 26.32 -33.62
CA TYR A 61 4.48 25.58 -33.03
C TYR A 61 3.96 24.64 -31.93
N VAL A 62 2.63 24.48 -31.77
CA VAL A 62 1.98 23.71 -30.70
C VAL A 62 0.72 23.08 -31.27
N ALA A 63 0.84 21.82 -31.70
CA ALA A 63 -0.18 21.13 -32.48
C ALA A 63 -1.56 21.09 -31.81
N ASP A 64 -2.60 21.51 -32.54
CA ASP A 64 -3.98 21.37 -32.09
C ASP A 64 -4.45 19.91 -32.26
N ILE A 65 -4.48 19.18 -31.15
CA ILE A 65 -5.03 17.81 -31.09
C ILE A 65 -6.25 17.72 -30.16
N PRO A 66 -7.20 16.80 -30.42
CA PRO A 66 -8.32 16.57 -29.51
C PRO A 66 -7.82 16.05 -28.15
N LYS A 67 -7.84 16.90 -27.12
CA LYS A 67 -7.42 16.52 -25.76
C LYS A 67 -8.53 15.78 -25.05
N VAL A 68 -8.33 14.50 -24.78
CA VAL A 68 -9.29 13.63 -24.09
C VAL A 68 -8.86 13.42 -22.64
N LYS A 69 -9.73 13.76 -21.67
CA LYS A 69 -9.54 13.45 -20.25
C LYS A 69 -10.40 12.25 -19.87
N VAL A 70 -9.79 11.06 -19.89
CA VAL A 70 -10.40 9.82 -19.37
C VAL A 70 -10.11 9.71 -17.89
N ASN A 71 -11.14 9.48 -17.10
CA ASN A 71 -11.05 9.23 -15.66
C ASN A 71 -11.69 7.87 -15.39
N PHE A 72 -10.87 6.88 -15.04
CA PHE A 72 -11.36 5.60 -14.57
C PHE A 72 -11.80 5.74 -13.12
N LEU A 73 -13.06 5.40 -12.86
CA LEU A 73 -13.63 5.52 -11.53
C LEU A 73 -13.16 4.33 -10.69
N GLN A 74 -13.02 4.55 -9.39
CA GLN A 74 -12.82 3.46 -8.43
C GLN A 74 -14.01 2.48 -8.37
N ASN A 75 -15.14 2.84 -8.98
CA ASN A 75 -16.33 2.02 -9.12
C ASN A 75 -16.13 0.91 -10.18
N TYR A 76 -15.60 -0.23 -9.75
CA TYR A 76 -15.68 -1.48 -10.50
C TYR A 76 -16.33 -2.61 -9.67
N ASN A 77 -16.88 -3.58 -10.38
CA ASN A 77 -17.45 -4.80 -9.82
C ASN A 77 -16.75 -6.02 -10.44
N ILE A 78 -16.12 -6.85 -9.61
CA ILE A 78 -15.60 -8.17 -10.02
C ILE A 78 -16.58 -9.21 -9.46
N LYS A 79 -17.19 -10.00 -10.33
CA LYS A 79 -18.14 -11.04 -9.94
C LYS A 79 -17.73 -12.40 -10.50
N GLN A 80 -17.74 -13.41 -9.64
CA GLN A 80 -17.41 -14.80 -9.96
C GLN A 80 -18.57 -15.70 -9.53
N ILE A 81 -19.06 -16.51 -10.45
CA ILE A 81 -20.15 -17.46 -10.23
C ILE A 81 -19.56 -18.87 -10.31
N TYR A 82 -19.80 -19.68 -9.28
CA TYR A 82 -19.26 -21.02 -9.14
C TYR A 82 -20.30 -22.09 -9.50
N GLU A 83 -19.83 -23.32 -9.79
CA GLU A 83 -20.73 -24.43 -10.15
C GLU A 83 -21.73 -24.81 -9.04
N ASP A 84 -21.45 -24.46 -7.79
CA ASP A 84 -22.35 -24.61 -6.63
C ASP A 84 -23.34 -23.44 -6.48
N GLN A 85 -23.48 -22.60 -7.52
CA GLN A 85 -24.28 -21.36 -7.56
C GLN A 85 -23.89 -20.29 -6.54
N MET A 86 -22.81 -20.48 -5.78
CA MET A 86 -22.30 -19.42 -4.91
C MET A 86 -21.67 -18.31 -5.75
N ILE A 87 -21.79 -17.08 -5.26
CA ILE A 87 -21.28 -15.87 -5.90
C ILE A 87 -20.23 -15.28 -4.98
N PHE A 88 -19.04 -15.02 -5.53
CA PHE A 88 -18.06 -14.12 -4.93
C PHE A 88 -18.12 -12.79 -5.67
N GLU A 89 -18.17 -11.69 -4.93
CA GLU A 89 -18.33 -10.35 -5.51
C GLU A 89 -17.51 -9.31 -4.76
N ILE A 90 -16.72 -8.54 -5.50
CA ILE A 90 -16.05 -7.32 -5.04
C ILE A 90 -16.79 -6.17 -5.72
N ASP A 91 -17.70 -5.52 -5.00
CA ASP A 91 -18.34 -4.30 -5.47
C ASP A 91 -17.84 -3.09 -4.68
N THR A 92 -16.92 -2.35 -5.30
CA THR A 92 -16.31 -1.14 -4.74
C THR A 92 -17.29 0.00 -4.50
N ARG A 93 -18.49 -0.03 -5.10
CA ARG A 93 -19.51 1.02 -4.93
C ARG A 93 -20.15 0.96 -3.56
N THR A 94 -20.25 -0.25 -2.98
CA THR A 94 -20.75 -0.46 -1.61
C THR A 94 -19.88 0.22 -0.55
N ALA A 95 -18.60 0.45 -0.84
CA ALA A 95 -17.71 1.18 0.06
C ALA A 95 -18.07 2.67 0.16
N LYS A 96 -18.87 3.25 -0.75
CA LYS A 96 -19.30 4.67 -0.65
C LYS A 96 -20.17 4.98 0.56
N ASP A 97 -20.80 3.97 1.14
CA ASP A 97 -21.63 4.10 2.34
C ASP A 97 -20.77 4.13 3.63
N ASP A 98 -19.45 3.89 3.53
CA ASP A 98 -18.49 4.04 4.61
C ASP A 98 -18.02 5.51 4.73
N PRO A 99 -18.16 6.17 5.90
CA PRO A 99 -17.67 7.54 6.10
C PRO A 99 -16.14 7.71 5.95
N ASP A 100 -15.35 6.63 6.07
CA ASP A 100 -13.89 6.66 5.82
C ASP A 100 -13.53 6.55 4.32
N PHE A 101 -14.53 6.39 3.42
CA PHE A 101 -14.30 6.15 2.00
C PHE A 101 -13.64 7.34 1.28
N LYS A 102 -12.41 7.10 0.81
CA LYS A 102 -11.66 8.06 -0.02
C LYS A 102 -11.81 7.67 -1.48
N TYR A 103 -12.67 8.40 -2.18
CA TYR A 103 -12.84 8.25 -3.63
C TYR A 103 -11.53 8.55 -4.37
N ARG A 104 -11.12 7.62 -5.24
CA ARG A 104 -9.92 7.73 -6.07
C ARG A 104 -10.29 7.69 -7.56
N VAL A 105 -9.40 8.23 -8.38
CA VAL A 105 -9.50 8.23 -9.85
C VAL A 105 -8.20 7.66 -10.40
N GLY A 106 -8.27 6.93 -11.52
CA GLY A 106 -7.09 6.37 -12.17
C GLY A 106 -6.07 7.43 -12.59
N GLU A 107 -4.78 7.08 -12.53
CA GLU A 107 -3.68 8.00 -12.79
C GLU A 107 -2.92 7.63 -14.08
N LEU A 108 -2.43 8.65 -14.80
CA LEU A 108 -1.67 8.48 -16.04
C LEU A 108 -0.31 7.84 -15.75
N PHE A 109 0.06 6.81 -16.51
CA PHE A 109 1.27 6.04 -16.30
C PHE A 109 2.55 6.89 -16.41
N LEU A 110 2.58 7.91 -17.28
CA LEU A 110 3.69 8.88 -17.34
C LEU A 110 3.83 9.73 -16.07
N LYS A 111 2.72 10.10 -15.40
CA LYS A 111 2.76 10.83 -14.12
C LYS A 111 3.47 9.98 -13.08
N GLU A 112 3.04 8.72 -12.98
CA GLU A 112 3.58 7.70 -12.09
C GLU A 112 5.08 7.47 -12.35
N ASN A 113 5.44 7.13 -13.60
CA ASN A 113 6.82 6.93 -14.06
C ASN A 113 7.71 8.18 -13.77
N SER A 114 7.16 9.39 -13.90
CA SER A 114 7.88 10.62 -13.59
C SER A 114 8.15 10.80 -12.09
N ILE A 115 7.15 10.53 -11.24
CA ILE A 115 7.31 10.63 -9.79
C ILE A 115 8.22 9.50 -9.28
N ASP A 116 8.14 8.29 -9.84
CA ASP A 116 9.03 7.16 -9.52
C ASP A 116 10.50 7.45 -9.81
N ASN A 117 10.83 7.87 -11.04
CA ASN A 117 12.20 8.24 -11.38
C ASN A 117 12.68 9.45 -10.57
N THR A 118 11.76 10.34 -10.18
CA THR A 118 12.08 11.46 -9.29
C THR A 118 12.37 11.01 -7.87
N ALA A 119 11.54 10.17 -7.25
CA ALA A 119 11.79 9.67 -5.91
C ALA A 119 13.08 8.82 -5.86
N LYS A 120 13.31 7.99 -6.89
CA LYS A 120 14.54 7.21 -7.06
C LYS A 120 15.83 8.04 -7.19
N LEU A 121 15.75 9.24 -7.79
CA LEU A 121 16.90 10.11 -8.05
C LEU A 121 16.94 11.36 -7.15
N GLY A 122 15.89 11.63 -6.36
CA GLY A 122 15.51 12.96 -5.86
C GLY A 122 16.51 13.65 -4.96
N ARG A 123 17.49 12.91 -4.44
CA ARG A 123 18.67 13.45 -3.75
C ARG A 123 19.60 14.27 -4.66
N PHE A 124 19.51 14.13 -5.98
CA PHE A 124 20.47 14.68 -6.95
C PHE A 124 19.79 15.50 -8.05
N SER A 125 19.63 16.80 -7.80
CA SER A 125 19.17 17.84 -8.74
C SER A 125 17.70 17.76 -9.19
N GLY A 126 17.16 18.87 -9.70
CA GLY A 126 15.83 18.94 -10.31
C GLY A 126 15.76 18.33 -11.72
N VAL A 127 16.59 17.31 -11.98
CA VAL A 127 16.76 16.67 -13.28
C VAL A 127 16.78 15.17 -13.08
N THR A 128 15.95 14.47 -13.83
CA THR A 128 15.77 13.03 -13.70
C THR A 128 15.82 12.37 -15.09
N TRP A 129 16.14 11.09 -15.12
CA TRP A 129 16.25 10.34 -16.37
C TRP A 129 15.37 9.10 -16.26
N GLY A 130 14.53 8.88 -17.26
CA GLY A 130 13.62 7.74 -17.33
C GLY A 130 13.56 7.19 -18.75
N ASN A 131 13.03 5.98 -18.92
CA ASN A 131 12.65 5.49 -20.23
C ASN A 131 11.18 5.86 -20.43
N ILE A 132 10.90 6.89 -21.22
CA ILE A 132 9.53 7.32 -21.54
C ILE A 132 9.11 6.59 -22.81
N ARG A 133 8.13 5.71 -22.69
CA ARG A 133 7.57 4.97 -23.84
C ARG A 133 6.34 5.67 -24.40
N GLN A 134 5.88 5.22 -25.56
CA GLN A 134 4.71 5.83 -26.19
C GLN A 134 3.41 5.53 -25.41
N GLU A 135 3.36 4.34 -24.83
CA GLU A 135 2.29 3.81 -24.00
C GLU A 135 2.09 4.63 -22.73
N ASP A 136 3.16 5.19 -22.15
CA ASP A 136 3.10 5.98 -20.91
C ASP A 136 2.17 7.21 -21.04
N TYR A 137 2.05 7.76 -22.25
CA TYR A 137 1.20 8.91 -22.58
C TYR A 137 -0.29 8.57 -22.73
N SER A 138 -0.65 7.30 -22.90
CA SER A 138 -2.03 6.84 -23.16
C SER A 138 -2.58 5.91 -22.08
N TRP A 139 -1.71 5.26 -21.32
CA TRP A 139 -2.05 4.30 -20.27
C TRP A 139 -2.48 5.00 -18.99
N VAL A 140 -3.62 4.59 -18.43
CA VAL A 140 -4.12 5.04 -17.13
C VAL A 140 -4.38 3.80 -16.25
N LYS A 141 -3.75 3.76 -15.07
CA LYS A 141 -3.89 2.66 -14.09
C LYS A 141 -5.23 2.81 -13.36
N TYR A 142 -6.00 1.73 -13.20
CA TYR A 142 -7.19 1.78 -12.34
C TYR A 142 -6.80 2.08 -10.88
N PRO A 143 -7.59 2.90 -10.15
CA PRO A 143 -7.23 3.31 -8.81
C PRO A 143 -7.33 2.15 -7.82
N GLU A 144 -6.39 2.11 -6.88
CA GLU A 144 -6.40 1.13 -5.80
C GLU A 144 -7.59 1.35 -4.85
N ILE A 145 -8.09 0.28 -4.24
CA ILE A 145 -9.20 0.33 -3.29
C ILE A 145 -8.73 0.57 -1.85
N ASP A 146 -9.67 0.68 -0.91
CA ASP A 146 -9.34 0.70 0.51
C ASP A 146 -8.67 -0.62 0.95
N GLU A 147 -7.69 -0.49 1.83
CA GLU A 147 -6.84 -1.61 2.27
C GLU A 147 -7.59 -2.59 3.19
N LYS A 148 -8.49 -2.10 4.05
CA LYS A 148 -9.32 -2.96 4.92
C LYS A 148 -10.35 -3.73 4.08
N PHE A 149 -10.98 -3.04 3.12
CA PHE A 149 -11.92 -3.67 2.17
C PHE A 149 -11.22 -4.74 1.31
N TYR A 150 -10.02 -4.44 0.78
CA TYR A 150 -9.21 -5.40 0.05
C TYR A 150 -8.84 -6.62 0.90
N PHE A 151 -8.39 -6.42 2.14
CA PHE A 151 -8.06 -7.51 3.07
C PHE A 151 -9.28 -8.40 3.38
N SER A 152 -10.45 -7.80 3.62
CA SER A 152 -11.70 -8.56 3.83
C SER A 152 -12.05 -9.43 2.63
N LYS A 153 -12.08 -8.83 1.42
CA LYS A 153 -12.36 -9.57 0.18
C LYS A 153 -11.29 -10.61 -0.13
N ARG A 154 -10.03 -10.37 0.27
CA ARG A 154 -8.94 -11.32 0.08
C ARG A 154 -9.04 -12.54 0.99
N ALA A 155 -9.46 -12.36 2.25
CA ALA A 155 -9.74 -13.47 3.15
C ALA A 155 -10.95 -14.29 2.67
N GLU A 156 -12.02 -13.62 2.23
CA GLU A 156 -13.23 -14.26 1.68
C GLU A 156 -12.87 -15.14 0.48
N TYR A 157 -11.99 -14.66 -0.39
CA TYR A 157 -11.59 -15.37 -1.60
C TYR A 157 -10.95 -16.75 -1.38
N GLU A 158 -10.37 -17.04 -0.22
CA GLU A 158 -9.72 -18.35 0.03
C GLU A 158 -10.69 -19.54 0.09
N ASP A 159 -11.93 -19.31 0.51
CA ASP A 159 -12.98 -20.33 0.52
C ASP A 159 -13.53 -20.58 -0.89
N PHE A 160 -13.45 -19.57 -1.76
CA PHE A 160 -13.85 -19.64 -3.17
C PHE A 160 -12.76 -20.16 -4.10
N LYS A 161 -11.47 -19.90 -3.82
CA LYS A 161 -10.32 -20.29 -4.65
C LYS A 161 -10.22 -21.80 -4.94
N LYS A 162 -10.75 -22.62 -4.03
CA LYS A 162 -10.80 -24.10 -4.12
C LYS A 162 -11.95 -24.62 -4.99
N LYS A 163 -12.94 -23.78 -5.29
CA LYS A 163 -14.15 -24.15 -6.05
C LYS A 163 -13.91 -24.02 -7.55
N LYS A 164 -14.74 -24.73 -8.32
CA LYS A 164 -14.73 -24.65 -9.80
C LYS A 164 -15.58 -23.47 -10.26
N LEU A 165 -14.93 -22.55 -10.95
CA LEU A 165 -15.53 -21.34 -11.53
C LEU A 165 -16.38 -21.73 -12.75
N SER A 166 -17.62 -21.23 -12.81
CA SER A 166 -18.52 -21.39 -13.96
C SER A 166 -18.45 -20.18 -14.88
N GLU A 167 -18.49 -18.98 -14.32
CA GLU A 167 -18.48 -17.71 -15.05
C GLU A 167 -17.77 -16.64 -14.22
N SER A 168 -17.13 -15.69 -14.89
CA SER A 168 -16.63 -14.48 -14.23
C SER A 168 -16.82 -13.26 -15.11
N GLN A 169 -16.98 -12.09 -14.48
CA GLN A 169 -17.10 -10.82 -15.17
C GLN A 169 -16.41 -9.71 -14.39
N ILE A 170 -15.92 -8.71 -15.11
CA ILE A 170 -15.43 -7.45 -14.56
C ILE A 170 -16.26 -6.34 -15.22
N ILE A 171 -16.97 -5.57 -14.41
CA ILE A 171 -17.74 -4.40 -14.83
C ILE A 171 -16.99 -3.15 -14.38
N LEU A 172 -16.72 -2.25 -15.32
CA LEU A 172 -15.92 -1.05 -15.13
C LEU A 172 -16.76 0.19 -15.41
N GLU A 173 -16.90 1.10 -14.44
CA GLU A 173 -17.50 2.42 -14.67
C GLU A 173 -16.40 3.43 -15.05
N ASN A 174 -16.60 4.11 -16.18
CA ASN A 174 -15.62 4.98 -16.80
C ASN A 174 -16.27 6.34 -17.09
N THR A 175 -15.48 7.42 -17.05
CA THR A 175 -15.95 8.74 -17.52
C THR A 175 -14.94 9.34 -18.47
N LEU A 176 -15.42 9.97 -19.54
CA LEU A 176 -14.61 10.68 -20.51
C LEU A 176 -15.12 12.10 -20.65
N LYS A 177 -14.19 13.05 -20.76
CA LYS A 177 -14.47 14.41 -21.21
C LYS A 177 -13.55 14.76 -22.36
N LEU A 178 -14.13 15.11 -23.52
CA LEU A 178 -13.42 15.87 -24.54
C LEU A 178 -13.20 17.28 -23.97
N VAL A 179 -11.94 17.70 -23.84
CA VAL A 179 -11.62 19.04 -23.37
C VAL A 179 -12.17 20.05 -24.38
N GLU A 180 -12.78 21.11 -23.87
CA GLU A 180 -13.36 22.17 -24.69
C GLU A 180 -12.27 22.74 -25.62
N SER A 181 -12.51 22.60 -26.92
CA SER A 181 -11.65 23.09 -28.00
C SER A 181 -12.52 23.82 -29.01
N PRO A 182 -12.10 24.98 -29.54
CA PRO A 182 -12.89 25.67 -30.57
C PRO A 182 -12.83 24.97 -31.94
N TYR A 183 -12.11 23.85 -32.06
CA TYR A 183 -11.76 23.19 -33.33
C TYR A 183 -12.23 21.74 -33.40
N PHE A 184 -12.44 21.10 -32.24
CA PHE A 184 -12.90 19.73 -32.13
C PHE A 184 -14.22 19.72 -31.36
N ASN A 185 -15.32 19.64 -32.11
CA ASN A 185 -16.67 19.72 -31.57
C ASN A 185 -17.13 18.38 -30.98
N SER A 186 -16.69 17.27 -31.60
CA SER A 186 -16.98 15.92 -31.13
C SER A 186 -15.88 14.92 -31.52
N ILE A 187 -15.92 13.74 -30.89
CA ILE A 187 -15.17 12.56 -31.31
C ILE A 187 -16.10 11.34 -31.32
N GLU A 188 -15.84 10.37 -32.19
CA GLU A 188 -16.74 9.23 -32.43
C GLU A 188 -16.00 7.89 -32.40
N GLY A 189 -16.71 6.83 -32.01
CA GLY A 189 -16.23 5.46 -32.20
C GLY A 189 -15.02 5.09 -31.35
N LEU A 190 -14.91 5.64 -30.13
CA LEU A 190 -13.78 5.47 -29.21
C LEU A 190 -13.39 3.99 -29.05
N GLU A 191 -12.13 3.67 -29.29
CA GLU A 191 -11.56 2.34 -29.07
C GLU A 191 -10.65 2.35 -27.84
N LEU A 192 -10.99 1.54 -26.84
CA LEU A 192 -10.24 1.36 -25.60
C LEU A 192 -9.59 -0.02 -25.54
N ASN A 193 -8.31 -0.08 -25.20
CA ASN A 193 -7.65 -1.31 -24.80
C ASN A 193 -7.65 -1.46 -23.28
N PHE A 194 -7.60 -2.70 -22.81
CA PHE A 194 -7.41 -3.07 -21.41
C PHE A 194 -6.23 -4.04 -21.31
N TYR A 195 -5.39 -3.88 -20.30
CA TYR A 195 -4.18 -4.65 -20.05
C TYR A 195 -4.09 -5.08 -18.59
N TYR A 196 -3.40 -6.17 -18.30
CA TYR A 196 -3.00 -6.55 -16.94
C TYR A 196 -1.54 -6.96 -16.89
N TYR A 197 -0.89 -6.79 -15.73
CA TYR A 197 0.47 -7.28 -15.53
C TYR A 197 0.46 -8.79 -15.24
N SER A 198 1.21 -9.55 -16.03
CA SER A 198 1.40 -10.98 -15.85
C SER A 198 2.73 -11.24 -15.16
N TYR A 199 2.67 -11.57 -13.87
CA TYR A 199 3.86 -11.95 -13.08
C TYR A 199 4.54 -13.21 -13.62
N SER A 200 3.83 -14.09 -14.32
CA SER A 200 4.43 -15.28 -14.92
C SER A 200 5.27 -15.00 -16.18
N LYS A 201 5.07 -13.85 -16.83
CA LYS A 201 5.77 -13.42 -18.05
C LYS A 201 6.53 -12.10 -17.91
N GLU A 202 6.49 -11.50 -16.72
CA GLU A 202 7.08 -10.20 -16.37
C GLU A 202 6.70 -9.07 -17.35
N THR A 203 5.46 -9.09 -17.86
CA THR A 203 5.01 -8.13 -18.89
C THR A 203 3.50 -7.88 -18.86
N TYR A 204 3.07 -6.78 -19.47
CA TYR A 204 1.67 -6.44 -19.67
C TYR A 204 1.05 -7.24 -20.82
N ILE A 205 -0.12 -7.82 -20.59
CA ILE A 205 -0.88 -8.61 -21.56
C ILE A 205 -2.20 -7.90 -21.83
N GLN A 206 -2.57 -7.77 -23.11
CA GLN A 206 -3.87 -7.26 -23.54
C GLN A 206 -4.98 -8.22 -23.09
N LEU A 207 -5.92 -7.69 -22.32
CA LEU A 207 -7.08 -8.37 -21.74
C LEU A 207 -8.29 -8.33 -22.67
N HIS A 208 -8.63 -7.13 -23.13
CA HIS A 208 -9.85 -6.84 -23.89
C HIS A 208 -9.65 -5.58 -24.74
N THR A 209 -10.45 -5.45 -25.79
CA THR A 209 -10.59 -4.19 -26.55
C THR A 209 -12.07 -3.91 -26.73
N GLN A 210 -12.49 -2.71 -26.32
CA GLN A 210 -13.87 -2.27 -26.40
C GLN A 210 -13.98 -1.09 -27.36
N LYS A 211 -14.87 -1.19 -28.35
CA LYS A 211 -15.32 -0.04 -29.13
C LYS A 211 -16.60 0.52 -28.52
N ILE A 212 -16.71 1.84 -28.43
CA ILE A 212 -17.87 2.57 -27.93
C ILE A 212 -18.45 3.36 -29.09
N GLU A 213 -19.72 3.14 -29.42
CA GLU A 213 -20.40 3.77 -30.57
C GLU A 213 -20.94 5.17 -30.25
N GLN A 214 -20.77 5.63 -29.02
CA GLN A 214 -21.17 6.96 -28.54
C GLN A 214 -20.32 8.07 -29.19
N SER A 215 -20.96 9.20 -29.47
CA SER A 215 -20.32 10.44 -29.94
C SER A 215 -20.17 11.39 -28.76
N PHE A 216 -18.93 11.67 -28.38
CA PHE A 216 -18.61 12.48 -27.19
C PHE A 216 -18.47 13.95 -27.58
N GLN A 217 -19.23 14.83 -26.94
CA GLN A 217 -19.26 16.27 -27.27
C GLN A 217 -18.22 17.09 -26.50
N SER A 218 -17.69 18.14 -27.13
CA SER A 218 -16.70 19.05 -26.55
C SER A 218 -17.22 19.70 -25.26
N GLY A 219 -16.40 19.71 -24.21
CA GLY A 219 -16.77 20.28 -22.91
C GLY A 219 -17.69 19.41 -22.04
N VAL A 220 -18.39 18.43 -22.60
CA VAL A 220 -19.29 17.52 -21.87
C VAL A 220 -18.50 16.39 -21.21
N ARG A 221 -18.91 15.97 -20.00
CA ARG A 221 -18.45 14.72 -19.37
C ARG A 221 -19.54 13.68 -19.56
N GLU A 222 -19.15 12.52 -20.06
CA GLU A 222 -20.05 11.41 -20.34
C GLU A 222 -19.54 10.13 -19.67
N ASP A 223 -20.47 9.36 -19.13
CA ASP A 223 -20.21 8.16 -18.33
C ASP A 223 -20.60 6.92 -19.13
N PHE A 224 -19.79 5.87 -19.09
CA PHE A 224 -20.07 4.60 -19.77
C PHE A 224 -19.57 3.39 -18.98
N VAL A 225 -20.15 2.23 -19.27
CA VAL A 225 -19.89 0.98 -18.57
C VAL A 225 -19.32 -0.05 -19.54
N ILE A 226 -18.29 -0.77 -19.12
CA ILE A 226 -17.63 -1.82 -19.91
C ILE A 226 -17.66 -3.12 -19.12
N THR A 227 -18.07 -4.20 -19.78
CA THR A 227 -18.13 -5.55 -19.18
C THR A 227 -17.14 -6.46 -19.90
N ILE A 228 -16.14 -6.95 -19.17
CA ILE A 228 -15.18 -7.96 -19.63
C ILE A 228 -15.66 -9.32 -19.09
N THR A 229 -16.05 -10.22 -19.97
CA THR A 229 -16.51 -11.57 -19.61
C THR A 229 -15.37 -12.58 -19.63
N ASN A 230 -15.40 -13.50 -18.67
CA ASN A 230 -14.42 -14.56 -18.44
C ASN A 230 -12.94 -14.11 -18.52
N PRO A 231 -12.53 -13.11 -17.70
CA PRO A 231 -11.12 -12.71 -17.59
C PRO A 231 -10.20 -13.90 -17.24
N PRO A 232 -8.91 -13.86 -17.62
CA PRO A 232 -7.94 -14.89 -17.27
C PRO A 232 -7.85 -15.10 -15.76
N LYS A 233 -7.79 -16.36 -15.32
CA LYS A 233 -7.64 -16.69 -13.89
C LYS A 233 -6.37 -16.07 -13.28
N GLU A 234 -5.29 -15.92 -14.04
CA GLU A 234 -4.04 -15.28 -13.61
C GLU A 234 -4.26 -13.83 -13.11
N LEU A 235 -5.08 -13.04 -13.81
CA LEU A 235 -5.44 -11.68 -13.41
C LEU A 235 -6.12 -11.64 -12.05
N LEU A 236 -7.04 -12.57 -11.79
CA LEU A 236 -7.79 -12.60 -10.53
C LEU A 236 -6.97 -13.23 -9.39
N ASP A 237 -6.38 -14.41 -9.59
CA ASP A 237 -5.67 -15.16 -8.54
C ASP A 237 -4.33 -14.55 -8.14
N ASP A 238 -3.57 -14.01 -9.10
CA ASP A 238 -2.16 -13.63 -8.92
C ASP A 238 -1.96 -12.11 -9.04
N THR A 239 -2.41 -11.47 -10.13
CA THR A 239 -2.27 -10.00 -10.24
C THR A 239 -3.07 -9.28 -9.16
N TYR A 240 -4.39 -9.54 -9.10
CA TYR A 240 -5.29 -8.84 -8.17
C TYR A 240 -5.26 -9.40 -6.75
N MET A 241 -5.58 -10.69 -6.54
CA MET A 241 -5.71 -11.22 -5.17
C MET A 241 -4.37 -11.39 -4.45
N ARG A 242 -3.24 -11.55 -5.14
CA ARG A 242 -1.95 -11.73 -4.47
C ARG A 242 -1.18 -10.43 -4.35
N HIS A 243 -1.16 -9.59 -5.37
CA HIS A 243 -0.35 -8.36 -5.39
C HIS A 243 -1.18 -7.06 -5.21
N GLY A 244 -2.50 -7.10 -5.34
CA GLY A 244 -3.36 -5.92 -5.27
C GLY A 244 -3.37 -5.07 -6.54
N GLU A 245 -2.74 -5.55 -7.60
CA GLU A 245 -2.67 -4.86 -8.89
C GLU A 245 -3.89 -5.17 -9.75
N PHE A 246 -4.30 -4.22 -10.57
CA PHE A 246 -5.48 -4.37 -11.41
C PHE A 246 -5.19 -3.96 -12.86
N ILE A 247 -6.24 -3.59 -13.57
CA ILE A 247 -6.22 -3.33 -15.00
C ILE A 247 -5.61 -1.94 -15.28
N ILE A 248 -4.83 -1.85 -16.36
CA ILE A 248 -4.48 -0.60 -17.04
C ILE A 248 -5.37 -0.48 -18.27
N SER A 249 -5.80 0.72 -18.64
CA SER A 249 -6.51 0.93 -19.90
C SER A 249 -5.95 2.13 -20.67
N GLU A 250 -6.16 2.08 -21.98
CA GLU A 250 -5.57 2.97 -22.97
C GLU A 250 -6.64 3.43 -23.96
N VAL A 251 -6.61 4.73 -24.30
CA VAL A 251 -7.30 5.25 -25.49
C VAL A 251 -6.45 4.90 -26.71
N LYS A 252 -6.90 3.93 -27.51
CA LYS A 252 -6.15 3.41 -28.66
C LYS A 252 -6.35 4.27 -29.90
N ASP A 253 -7.60 4.57 -30.25
CA ASP A 253 -7.95 5.40 -31.40
C ASP A 253 -9.39 5.94 -31.26
N PHE A 254 -9.73 6.96 -32.03
CA PHE A 254 -11.09 7.46 -32.23
C PHE A 254 -11.17 8.24 -33.55
N TYR A 255 -12.38 8.39 -34.09
CA TYR A 255 -12.61 9.20 -35.29
C TYR A 255 -12.81 10.67 -34.91
N ILE A 256 -12.24 11.57 -35.73
CA ILE A 256 -12.35 13.03 -35.59
C ILE A 256 -13.20 13.54 -36.77
N PRO A 257 -14.51 13.81 -36.60
CA PRO A 257 -15.39 14.21 -37.69
C PRO A 257 -14.95 15.49 -38.39
N ASP A 258 -14.44 16.48 -37.64
CA ASP A 258 -13.99 17.77 -38.15
C ASP A 258 -12.79 17.64 -39.13
N LEU A 259 -11.92 16.63 -38.94
CA LEU A 259 -10.75 16.36 -39.81
C LEU A 259 -10.94 15.16 -40.77
N LYS A 260 -12.00 14.38 -40.59
CA LYS A 260 -12.33 13.15 -41.36
C LYS A 260 -11.25 12.06 -41.34
N MET A 261 -10.55 11.91 -40.22
CA MET A 261 -9.48 10.92 -40.01
C MET A 261 -9.48 10.38 -38.59
N THR A 262 -8.65 9.38 -38.30
CA THR A 262 -8.49 8.88 -36.93
C THR A 262 -7.44 9.67 -36.14
N TYR A 263 -7.58 9.68 -34.81
CA TYR A 263 -6.63 10.32 -33.91
C TYR A 263 -5.22 9.76 -34.07
N ARG A 264 -5.09 8.44 -34.30
CA ARG A 264 -3.79 7.80 -34.56
C ARG A 264 -3.13 8.29 -35.85
N GLU A 265 -3.91 8.60 -36.88
CA GLU A 265 -3.40 9.14 -38.16
C GLU A 265 -2.89 10.57 -37.98
N LEU A 266 -3.68 11.44 -37.35
CA LEU A 266 -3.29 12.79 -36.96
C LEU A 266 -2.02 12.79 -36.10
N LEU A 267 -2.02 11.98 -35.04
CA LEU A 267 -0.94 11.92 -34.07
C LEU A 267 0.38 11.40 -34.68
N ALA A 268 0.32 10.57 -35.72
CA ALA A 268 1.50 10.15 -36.47
C ALA A 268 2.11 11.29 -37.29
N SER A 269 1.29 12.18 -37.85
CA SER A 269 1.74 13.41 -38.53
C SER A 269 2.39 14.37 -37.53
N VAL A 270 1.70 14.66 -36.43
CA VAL A 270 2.18 15.55 -35.35
C VAL A 270 3.54 15.07 -34.80
N LYS A 271 3.65 13.79 -34.43
CA LYS A 271 4.91 13.20 -33.91
C LYS A 271 6.06 13.18 -34.92
N ALA A 272 5.81 13.37 -36.22
CA ALA A 272 6.88 13.47 -37.19
C ALA A 272 7.63 14.81 -37.08
N LYS A 273 7.01 15.87 -36.54
CA LYS A 273 7.55 17.23 -36.48
C LYS A 273 7.74 17.80 -35.06
N THR A 274 7.18 17.15 -34.05
CA THR A 274 7.11 17.69 -32.68
C THR A 274 7.84 16.87 -31.63
N VAL A 275 8.20 17.51 -30.52
CA VAL A 275 8.59 16.85 -29.27
C VAL A 275 7.39 16.85 -28.30
N PRO A 276 7.04 15.71 -27.67
CA PRO A 276 6.05 15.67 -26.61
C PRO A 276 6.59 16.31 -25.32
N VAL A 277 5.81 17.25 -24.77
CA VAL A 277 6.05 17.93 -23.50
C VAL A 277 4.88 17.68 -22.56
N TYR A 278 5.11 16.88 -21.53
CA TYR A 278 4.14 16.63 -20.47
C TYR A 278 4.38 17.59 -19.30
N LYS A 279 3.33 18.27 -18.81
CA LYS A 279 3.34 19.07 -17.58
C LYS A 279 2.42 18.42 -16.55
N THR A 280 2.90 18.21 -15.33
CA THR A 280 2.08 17.81 -14.18
C THR A 280 2.36 18.73 -12.98
N ASN A 281 1.29 19.17 -12.33
CA ASN A 281 1.29 19.91 -11.09
C ASN A 281 0.04 19.51 -10.24
N PRO A 282 -0.09 19.97 -8.99
CA PRO A 282 -1.21 19.58 -8.12
C PRO A 282 -2.63 19.91 -8.61
N PHE A 283 -2.79 20.78 -9.61
CA PHE A 283 -4.11 21.15 -10.17
C PHE A 283 -4.39 20.52 -11.54
N GLU A 284 -3.36 20.31 -12.36
CA GLU A 284 -3.53 19.85 -13.73
C GLU A 284 -2.38 19.01 -14.28
N ASN A 285 -2.77 18.14 -15.22
CA ASN A 285 -1.89 17.36 -16.08
C ASN A 285 -2.22 17.73 -17.52
N ASP A 286 -1.21 18.02 -18.34
CA ASP A 286 -1.38 18.37 -19.74
C ASP A 286 -0.26 17.81 -20.61
N LEU A 287 -0.59 17.39 -21.82
CA LEU A 287 0.35 16.90 -22.83
C LEU A 287 0.23 17.77 -24.07
N ASN A 288 1.33 18.41 -24.44
CA ASN A 288 1.44 19.23 -25.64
C ASN A 288 2.51 18.67 -26.57
N TYR A 289 2.36 18.93 -27.86
CA TYR A 289 3.31 18.53 -28.89
C TYR A 289 3.87 19.80 -29.52
N VAL A 290 5.15 20.08 -29.29
CA VAL A 290 5.79 21.34 -29.69
C VAL A 290 6.65 21.13 -30.92
N ALA A 291 6.50 21.95 -31.96
CA ALA A 291 7.30 21.87 -33.17
C ALA A 291 8.80 21.95 -32.84
N VAL A 292 9.60 21.13 -33.51
CA VAL A 292 11.06 21.17 -33.41
C VAL A 292 11.71 21.13 -34.78
N SER A 293 12.78 21.91 -34.94
CA SER A 293 13.62 21.91 -36.12
C SER A 293 14.27 20.53 -36.36
N LYS A 294 14.63 20.23 -37.61
CA LYS A 294 15.30 18.96 -37.97
C LYS A 294 16.63 18.76 -37.22
N ASP A 295 17.31 19.85 -36.93
CA ASP A 295 18.56 19.86 -36.16
C ASP A 295 18.34 19.81 -34.64
N GLY A 296 17.12 20.13 -34.19
CA GLY A 296 16.65 20.05 -32.82
C GLY A 296 16.78 21.36 -32.08
N ASP A 297 15.87 21.60 -31.14
CA ASP A 297 15.76 22.87 -30.42
C ASP A 297 16.11 22.73 -28.94
N SER A 298 16.62 23.82 -28.36
CA SER A 298 16.96 23.86 -26.93
C SER A 298 15.69 23.93 -26.09
N LEU A 299 15.70 23.37 -24.87
CA LEU A 299 14.52 23.39 -23.98
C LEU A 299 13.93 24.80 -23.82
N ILE A 300 14.77 25.83 -23.73
CA ILE A 300 14.33 27.23 -23.63
C ILE A 300 13.40 27.63 -24.78
N ASN A 301 13.68 27.21 -26.02
CA ASN A 301 12.82 27.52 -27.17
C ASN A 301 11.48 26.75 -27.04
N VAL A 302 11.55 25.46 -26.72
CA VAL A 302 10.38 24.59 -26.52
C VAL A 302 9.44 25.16 -25.43
N LEU A 303 10.00 25.62 -24.31
CA LEU A 303 9.22 26.27 -23.24
C LEU A 303 8.68 27.64 -23.64
N SER A 304 9.42 28.43 -24.43
CA SER A 304 8.94 29.73 -24.93
C SER A 304 7.72 29.57 -25.86
N HIS A 305 7.66 28.51 -26.66
CA HIS A 305 6.49 28.22 -27.51
C HIS A 305 5.23 27.88 -26.70
N LEU A 306 5.38 27.25 -25.53
CA LEU A 306 4.26 26.86 -24.66
C LEU A 306 3.84 27.94 -23.64
N TYR A 307 4.81 28.61 -23.03
CA TYR A 307 4.61 29.43 -21.83
C TYR A 307 5.05 30.88 -22.00
N SER A 308 5.59 31.25 -23.17
CA SER A 308 6.18 32.57 -23.42
C SER A 308 7.22 32.91 -22.34
N GLU A 309 7.09 34.02 -21.61
CA GLU A 309 8.02 34.42 -20.55
C GLU A 309 7.65 33.87 -19.14
N LYS A 310 6.66 32.99 -19.03
CA LYS A 310 6.15 32.47 -17.74
C LYS A 310 6.98 31.32 -17.17
N PHE A 311 8.29 31.28 -17.41
CA PHE A 311 9.18 30.28 -16.83
C PHE A 311 10.53 30.91 -16.45
N GLU A 312 11.24 30.28 -15.51
CA GLU A 312 12.52 30.79 -15.01
C GLU A 312 13.52 29.66 -14.82
N ILE A 313 14.75 29.92 -15.28
CA ILE A 313 15.87 28.99 -15.19
C ILE A 313 17.01 29.69 -14.45
N GLN A 314 17.44 29.10 -13.34
CA GLN A 314 18.56 29.58 -12.53
C GLN A 314 19.46 28.38 -12.18
N GLU A 315 20.78 28.58 -12.10
CA GLU A 315 21.75 27.53 -11.71
C GLU A 315 21.58 26.19 -12.46
N ASP A 316 21.40 26.27 -13.78
CA ASP A 316 21.13 25.12 -14.67
C ASP A 316 19.83 24.32 -14.34
N LYS A 317 18.86 24.91 -13.62
CA LYS A 317 17.60 24.26 -13.21
C LYS A 317 16.38 25.11 -13.57
N LEU A 318 15.26 24.45 -13.92
CA LEU A 318 13.94 25.08 -13.91
C LEU A 318 13.55 25.39 -12.44
N THR A 319 13.39 26.68 -12.11
CA THR A 319 13.06 27.15 -10.76
C THR A 319 11.64 27.64 -10.60
N ARG A 320 11.01 28.08 -11.70
CA ARG A 320 9.61 28.52 -11.74
C ARG A 320 9.00 28.21 -13.09
N LEU A 321 7.73 27.80 -13.07
CA LEU A 321 6.87 27.69 -14.24
C LEU A 321 5.46 28.12 -13.83
N GLU A 322 4.94 29.10 -14.56
CA GLU A 322 3.70 29.81 -14.29
C GLU A 322 3.65 30.36 -12.85
N GLN A 323 2.76 29.82 -12.01
CA GLN A 323 2.57 30.23 -10.62
C GLN A 323 3.37 29.40 -9.60
N PHE A 324 3.97 28.28 -10.03
CA PHE A 324 4.68 27.35 -9.15
C PHE A 324 6.18 27.63 -9.17
N SER A 325 6.76 27.81 -7.98
CA SER A 325 8.20 28.04 -7.78
C SER A 325 8.76 27.05 -6.77
N ASN A 326 10.03 26.68 -6.94
CA ASN A 326 10.70 25.73 -6.05
C ASN A 326 10.82 26.32 -4.64
N ASN A 327 10.18 25.67 -3.66
CA ASN A 327 10.18 26.07 -2.25
C ASN A 327 10.42 24.90 -1.28
N LEU A 328 10.66 23.69 -1.80
CA LEU A 328 11.01 22.50 -1.01
C LEU A 328 12.30 22.73 -0.20
N PRO A 329 12.33 22.44 1.12
CA PRO A 329 13.53 22.58 1.93
C PRO A 329 14.61 21.55 1.54
N SER A 330 15.86 21.80 1.92
CA SER A 330 16.93 20.82 1.73
C SER A 330 16.77 19.61 2.64
N PHE A 331 16.75 18.41 2.06
CA PHE A 331 16.61 17.13 2.77
C PHE A 331 17.77 16.19 2.43
N LYS A 332 17.97 15.17 3.27
CA LYS A 332 18.94 14.09 3.06
C LYS A 332 18.26 12.77 2.68
N TYR A 333 17.05 12.54 3.20
CA TYR A 333 16.23 11.35 2.97
C TYR A 333 14.78 11.74 2.69
N LEU A 334 14.05 10.96 1.89
CA LEU A 334 12.69 11.34 1.50
C LEU A 334 11.67 11.34 2.66
N HIS A 335 11.85 10.50 3.70
CA HIS A 335 10.95 10.53 4.87
C HIS A 335 10.92 11.88 5.60
N GLU A 336 12.00 12.68 5.51
CA GLU A 336 12.08 14.01 6.11
C GLU A 336 11.03 14.98 5.50
N LEU A 337 10.52 14.69 4.30
CA LEU A 337 9.57 15.51 3.56
C LEU A 337 8.09 15.14 3.80
N LYS A 338 7.77 14.14 4.64
CA LYS A 338 6.39 13.66 4.83
C LYS A 338 5.37 14.73 5.21
N ALA A 339 5.81 15.78 5.91
CA ALA A 339 5.00 16.91 6.37
C ALA A 339 4.92 18.07 5.37
N GLU A 340 5.72 18.06 4.30
CA GLU A 340 5.81 19.13 3.31
C GLU A 340 4.69 19.02 2.26
N ASP A 341 3.46 19.32 2.68
CA ASP A 341 2.23 19.24 1.88
C ASP A 341 1.97 20.48 1.00
N LYS A 342 2.78 21.53 1.16
CA LYS A 342 2.70 22.84 0.45
C LYS A 342 4.02 23.27 -0.15
N SER A 343 5.09 22.51 0.08
CA SER A 343 6.42 22.78 -0.42
C SER A 343 6.77 21.75 -1.49
N GLY A 344 7.27 22.20 -2.63
CA GLY A 344 7.53 21.35 -3.78
C GLY A 344 8.63 21.90 -4.69
N GLN A 345 8.97 21.12 -5.69
CA GLN A 345 10.04 21.41 -6.62
C GLN A 345 9.69 20.92 -8.03
N TRP A 346 10.10 21.68 -9.03
CA TRP A 346 10.12 21.28 -10.44
C TRP A 346 11.23 20.28 -10.71
N PHE A 347 10.85 19.15 -11.31
CA PHE A 347 11.75 18.13 -11.83
C PHE A 347 11.55 18.03 -13.35
N VAL A 348 12.66 18.06 -14.08
CA VAL A 348 12.67 17.84 -15.53
C VAL A 348 13.14 16.41 -15.80
N MET A 349 12.22 15.56 -16.26
CA MET A 349 12.53 14.21 -16.71
C MET A 349 12.65 14.16 -18.23
N THR A 350 13.69 13.49 -18.73
CA THR A 350 13.82 13.18 -20.16
C THR A 350 14.24 11.73 -20.37
N ASN A 351 14.17 11.27 -21.63
CA ASN A 351 14.93 10.10 -22.08
C ASN A 351 16.44 10.31 -21.82
N PRO A 352 17.27 9.25 -21.69
CA PRO A 352 18.69 9.41 -21.34
C PRO A 352 19.48 10.20 -22.39
N LEU A 353 20.03 11.36 -21.98
CA LEU A 353 20.78 12.26 -22.87
C LEU A 353 22.30 12.12 -22.69
N LYS A 354 23.06 12.47 -23.73
CA LYS A 354 24.53 12.54 -23.69
C LYS A 354 25.07 13.83 -23.07
N GLN A 355 24.22 14.82 -22.85
CA GLN A 355 24.55 16.15 -22.36
C GLN A 355 23.50 16.61 -21.36
N HIS A 356 23.81 17.66 -20.62
CA HIS A 356 22.85 18.32 -19.74
C HIS A 356 21.61 18.78 -20.54
N TYR A 357 20.41 18.58 -19.99
CA TYR A 357 19.15 18.79 -20.70
C TYR A 357 18.98 20.21 -21.27
N LEU A 358 19.49 21.26 -20.60
CA LEU A 358 19.48 22.64 -21.13
C LEU A 358 20.40 22.86 -22.34
N LYS A 359 21.40 22.00 -22.54
CA LYS A 359 22.37 22.07 -23.64
C LYS A 359 22.02 21.11 -24.79
N HIS A 360 21.20 20.10 -24.52
CA HIS A 360 20.69 19.18 -25.53
C HIS A 360 19.77 19.89 -26.54
N LYS A 361 19.75 19.35 -27.77
CA LYS A 361 18.88 19.77 -28.85
C LYS A 361 17.81 18.71 -29.06
N PHE A 362 16.63 18.98 -28.55
CA PHE A 362 15.48 18.07 -28.56
C PHE A 362 14.96 17.87 -29.98
N LYS A 363 14.73 16.61 -30.34
CA LYS A 363 14.14 16.19 -31.61
C LYS A 363 12.86 15.41 -31.39
N ASN A 364 12.17 15.10 -32.47
CA ASN A 364 10.93 14.30 -32.50
C ASN A 364 11.01 12.86 -31.95
N LYS A 365 12.18 12.42 -31.47
CA LYS A 365 12.39 11.13 -30.77
C LYS A 365 12.68 11.29 -29.28
N ASP A 366 12.86 12.52 -28.82
CA ASP A 366 13.06 12.83 -27.42
C ASP A 366 11.70 12.99 -26.71
N SER A 367 11.73 13.10 -25.40
CA SER A 367 10.55 13.26 -24.57
C SER A 367 10.90 14.16 -23.39
N ILE A 368 10.02 15.12 -23.09
CA ILE A 368 10.19 16.06 -21.99
C ILE A 368 9.01 15.90 -21.03
N THR A 369 9.30 15.84 -19.75
CA THR A 369 8.32 15.86 -18.67
C THR A 369 8.73 16.86 -17.61
N LEU A 370 7.79 17.72 -17.23
CA LEU A 370 7.93 18.81 -16.27
C LEU A 370 6.98 18.53 -15.11
N SER A 371 7.52 18.17 -13.95
CA SER A 371 6.73 17.70 -12.82
C SER A 371 6.98 18.56 -11.60
N PHE A 372 5.97 19.30 -11.13
CA PHE A 372 6.01 19.96 -9.83
C PHE A 372 5.49 19.00 -8.78
N ILE A 373 6.40 18.46 -7.97
CA ILE A 373 6.08 17.39 -7.01
C ILE A 373 6.27 17.94 -5.59
N MET A 374 5.27 17.72 -4.74
CA MET A 374 5.30 18.14 -3.33
C MET A 374 6.14 17.18 -2.51
N GLY A 375 6.75 17.66 -1.42
CA GLY A 375 7.58 16.85 -0.55
C GLY A 375 6.84 15.64 0.03
N SER A 376 5.57 15.83 0.40
CA SER A 376 4.70 14.74 0.88
C SER A 376 4.50 13.61 -0.12
N ASP A 377 4.54 13.91 -1.42
CA ASP A 377 4.25 12.96 -2.50
C ASP A 377 5.51 12.16 -2.84
N LEU A 378 6.67 12.83 -2.86
CA LEU A 378 7.97 12.16 -2.95
C LEU A 378 8.20 11.22 -1.75
N ALA A 379 7.87 11.67 -0.54
CA ALA A 379 8.04 10.91 0.69
C ALA A 379 7.17 9.65 0.77
N LYS A 380 6.01 9.65 0.10
CA LYS A 380 5.04 8.55 0.09
C LYS A 380 5.07 7.73 -1.19
N ARG A 381 6.08 7.92 -2.06
CA ARG A 381 6.16 7.19 -3.31
C ARG A 381 6.54 5.74 -3.07
N GLU A 382 5.64 4.81 -3.38
CA GLU A 382 5.85 3.37 -3.18
C GLU A 382 6.99 2.88 -4.09
N ALA A 383 7.97 2.19 -3.51
CA ALA A 383 9.10 1.56 -4.21
C ALA A 383 8.96 0.04 -4.31
N GLU A 384 8.34 -0.58 -3.31
CA GLU A 384 8.07 -2.01 -3.24
C GLU A 384 6.86 -2.28 -2.33
N VAL A 385 6.03 -3.24 -2.71
CA VAL A 385 4.92 -3.75 -1.88
C VAL A 385 5.13 -5.24 -1.63
N ILE A 386 5.16 -5.64 -0.35
CA ILE A 386 5.31 -7.02 0.09
C ILE A 386 3.98 -7.49 0.71
N PRO A 387 3.10 -8.15 -0.06
CA PRO A 387 1.88 -8.75 0.45
C PRO A 387 2.16 -10.13 1.04
N SER A 388 1.48 -10.46 2.14
CA SER A 388 1.59 -11.77 2.79
C SER A 388 0.22 -12.21 3.32
N PHE A 389 -0.12 -13.48 3.07
CA PHE A 389 -1.30 -14.12 3.62
C PHE A 389 -0.94 -15.46 4.27
N ARG A 390 -1.57 -15.76 5.41
CA ARG A 390 -1.42 -17.02 6.15
C ARG A 390 -2.79 -17.44 6.71
N ASN A 391 -3.33 -18.54 6.18
CA ASN A 391 -4.58 -19.15 6.63
C ASN A 391 -4.37 -20.04 7.88
N SER A 392 -5.32 -20.02 8.82
CA SER A 392 -5.45 -20.94 9.95
C SER A 392 -4.17 -21.11 10.77
N VAL A 393 -3.53 -20.00 11.11
CA VAL A 393 -2.33 -19.97 11.94
C VAL A 393 -2.69 -20.30 13.39
N TYR A 394 -2.49 -21.55 13.77
CA TYR A 394 -2.59 -22.03 15.14
C TYR A 394 -1.30 -21.76 15.92
N SER A 395 -1.41 -21.18 17.14
CA SER A 395 -0.29 -21.10 18.09
C SER A 395 0.05 -22.48 18.66
N GLY A 396 -0.98 -23.25 19.03
CA GLY A 396 -0.81 -24.42 19.89
C GLY A 396 -0.35 -24.02 21.30
N SER A 397 0.43 -24.89 21.92
CA SER A 397 0.97 -24.73 23.28
C SER A 397 2.38 -24.11 23.32
N LYS A 398 2.80 -23.50 22.21
CA LYS A 398 4.04 -22.73 22.08
C LYS A 398 3.72 -21.47 21.29
N ASP A 399 4.67 -20.55 21.27
CA ASP A 399 4.55 -19.36 20.43
C ASP A 399 4.93 -19.69 18.99
N LYS A 400 4.31 -18.98 18.03
CA LYS A 400 4.61 -19.11 16.60
C LYS A 400 4.98 -17.74 16.01
N THR A 401 6.25 -17.58 15.65
CA THR A 401 6.77 -16.39 14.97
C THR A 401 6.66 -16.55 13.45
N LEU A 402 6.23 -15.51 12.75
CA LEU A 402 6.08 -15.45 11.30
C LEU A 402 6.65 -14.14 10.74
N PRO A 403 7.44 -14.17 9.65
CA PRO A 403 7.85 -12.95 8.96
C PRO A 403 6.66 -12.31 8.23
N LEU A 404 6.59 -10.99 8.31
CA LEU A 404 5.62 -10.15 7.61
C LEU A 404 6.20 -9.60 6.29
N GLY A 405 7.46 -9.16 6.32
CA GLY A 405 8.19 -8.64 5.17
C GLY A 405 9.41 -7.81 5.57
N ASN A 406 10.20 -7.40 4.58
CA ASN A 406 11.31 -6.47 4.77
C ASN A 406 10.81 -5.03 4.89
N ILE A 407 11.45 -4.26 5.76
CA ILE A 407 10.98 -2.95 6.21
C ILE A 407 12.14 -1.95 6.30
N THR A 408 11.85 -0.68 6.08
CA THR A 408 12.81 0.41 6.14
C THR A 408 12.30 1.51 7.07
N LYS A 409 13.11 2.57 7.28
CA LYS A 409 12.63 3.76 8.00
C LYS A 409 11.46 4.44 7.28
N ASN A 410 11.47 4.48 5.94
CA ASN A 410 10.35 4.99 5.16
C ASN A 410 9.46 3.86 4.67
N SER A 411 8.77 3.18 5.60
CA SER A 411 7.82 2.12 5.25
C SER A 411 6.52 2.26 6.04
N LYS A 412 5.48 1.55 5.59
CA LYS A 412 4.20 1.35 6.26
C LYS A 412 3.97 -0.15 6.43
N LEU A 413 3.47 -0.58 7.59
CA LEU A 413 3.02 -1.96 7.82
C LEU A 413 1.53 -1.96 8.18
N SER A 414 0.72 -2.59 7.33
CA SER A 414 -0.69 -2.85 7.56
C SER A 414 -0.92 -4.35 7.80
N LEU A 415 -1.80 -4.68 8.74
CA LEU A 415 -1.98 -6.05 9.25
C LEU A 415 -3.43 -6.29 9.72
N SER A 416 -4.12 -7.28 9.16
CA SER A 416 -5.39 -7.82 9.67
C SER A 416 -5.20 -9.19 10.31
N LEU A 417 -5.72 -9.36 11.52
CA LEU A 417 -5.77 -10.62 12.27
C LEU A 417 -7.22 -11.06 12.46
N TYR A 418 -7.66 -12.04 11.68
CA TYR A 418 -9.02 -12.59 11.75
C TYR A 418 -9.12 -13.60 12.88
N LEU A 419 -10.02 -13.35 13.84
CA LEU A 419 -10.24 -14.21 14.99
C LEU A 419 -11.15 -15.39 14.58
N LYS A 420 -10.59 -16.61 14.51
CA LYS A 420 -11.36 -17.81 14.13
C LYS A 420 -11.80 -18.61 15.34
N SER A 421 -10.87 -19.27 16.02
CA SER A 421 -11.19 -20.14 17.15
C SER A 421 -10.09 -20.22 18.20
N ILE A 422 -10.49 -20.60 19.42
CA ILE A 422 -9.59 -21.01 20.49
C ILE A 422 -9.63 -22.53 20.53
N LYS A 423 -8.47 -23.18 20.34
CA LYS A 423 -8.28 -24.63 20.39
C LYS A 423 -7.25 -24.99 21.43
N GLY A 424 -7.43 -26.11 22.13
CA GLY A 424 -6.43 -26.59 23.06
C GLY A 424 -6.97 -27.59 24.06
N VAL A 425 -6.39 -27.57 25.27
CA VAL A 425 -6.73 -28.51 26.34
C VAL A 425 -7.17 -27.72 27.55
N LYS A 426 -8.44 -27.89 27.93
CA LYS A 426 -9.05 -27.29 29.12
C LYS A 426 -8.75 -28.14 30.35
N LEU A 427 -8.33 -27.48 31.43
CA LEU A 427 -8.29 -28.08 32.76
C LEU A 427 -9.69 -27.97 33.40
N LEU A 428 -10.25 -29.11 33.79
CA LEU A 428 -11.45 -29.22 34.62
C LEU A 428 -11.01 -29.66 36.02
N THR A 429 -11.06 -28.74 36.98
CA THR A 429 -10.70 -29.00 38.38
C THR A 429 -11.93 -28.91 39.26
N THR A 430 -12.22 -29.96 40.04
CA THR A 430 -13.12 -29.86 41.19
C THR A 430 -12.30 -29.76 42.47
N ASN A 431 -12.52 -28.69 43.24
CA ASN A 431 -11.83 -28.46 44.52
C ASN A 431 -12.70 -28.95 45.67
N GLU A 432 -12.14 -29.80 46.52
CA GLU A 432 -12.83 -30.45 47.63
C GLU A 432 -11.95 -30.41 48.90
N GLN A 433 -12.55 -30.75 50.04
CA GLN A 433 -11.87 -30.78 51.34
C GLN A 433 -12.19 -32.07 52.09
N PHE A 434 -11.15 -32.72 52.60
CA PHE A 434 -11.25 -33.80 53.57
C PHE A 434 -10.99 -33.23 54.96
N ALA A 435 -11.81 -33.60 55.94
CA ALA A 435 -11.56 -33.32 57.35
C ALA A 435 -11.99 -34.50 58.20
N TYR A 436 -11.15 -34.90 59.16
CA TYR A 436 -11.47 -35.96 60.10
C TYR A 436 -10.90 -35.65 61.49
N ALA A 437 -11.76 -35.77 62.50
CA ALA A 437 -11.42 -35.71 63.91
C ALA A 437 -12.15 -36.85 64.65
N PRO A 438 -11.46 -37.61 65.52
CA PRO A 438 -12.03 -38.72 66.26
C PRO A 438 -13.00 -38.19 67.31
N ASN A 439 -14.25 -38.67 67.26
CA ASN A 439 -15.33 -38.21 68.12
C ASN A 439 -15.26 -38.90 69.51
N CYS A 440 -14.31 -38.47 70.36
CA CYS A 440 -14.15 -39.03 71.70
C CYS A 440 -14.84 -38.18 72.78
N ARG A 441 -15.71 -38.81 73.59
CA ARG A 441 -16.46 -38.13 74.66
C ARG A 441 -15.88 -38.29 76.09
N LYS A 442 -14.94 -39.20 76.35
CA LYS A 442 -14.18 -39.32 77.63
C LYS A 442 -12.81 -39.98 77.43
N ASN A 443 -11.76 -39.46 78.09
CA ASN A 443 -10.44 -40.09 78.37
C ASN A 443 -9.78 -40.98 77.28
N CYS A 444 -9.90 -40.63 76.00
CA CYS A 444 -9.09 -41.27 74.96
C CYS A 444 -7.67 -40.65 74.92
N VAL A 445 -6.64 -41.49 75.03
CA VAL A 445 -5.28 -41.13 74.59
C VAL A 445 -5.33 -40.99 73.06
N GLY A 446 -5.44 -39.74 72.58
CA GLY A 446 -5.70 -39.44 71.16
C GLY A 446 -6.63 -38.25 70.91
N ALA A 447 -7.31 -37.70 71.93
CA ALA A 447 -8.26 -36.59 71.81
C ALA A 447 -7.68 -35.23 71.32
N ARG A 448 -6.36 -35.15 71.03
CA ARG A 448 -5.68 -33.97 70.45
C ARG A 448 -5.17 -34.20 69.03
N TRP A 449 -5.74 -35.17 68.32
CA TRP A 449 -5.40 -35.47 66.92
C TRP A 449 -6.53 -35.03 66.00
N ASN A 450 -6.20 -34.34 64.91
CA ASN A 450 -7.12 -34.06 63.81
C ASN A 450 -6.34 -33.91 62.50
N VAL A 451 -6.99 -34.17 61.37
CA VAL A 451 -6.37 -34.01 60.05
C VAL A 451 -7.37 -33.37 59.08
N TRP A 452 -6.88 -32.46 58.26
CA TRP A 452 -7.60 -31.92 57.10
C TRP A 452 -6.66 -31.84 55.90
N ALA A 453 -7.22 -32.03 54.71
CA ALA A 453 -6.51 -31.84 53.45
C ALA A 453 -7.43 -31.14 52.44
N LYS A 454 -6.87 -30.24 51.65
CA LYS A 454 -7.53 -29.72 50.44
C LYS A 454 -7.02 -30.52 49.26
N PHE A 455 -7.91 -30.85 48.33
CA PHE A 455 -7.53 -31.59 47.14
C PHE A 455 -8.29 -31.12 45.91
N SER A 456 -7.60 -31.15 44.77
CA SER A 456 -8.12 -30.92 43.44
C SER A 456 -8.25 -32.27 42.72
N ASN A 457 -9.35 -32.48 42.01
CA ASN A 457 -9.47 -33.57 41.03
C ASN A 457 -9.41 -32.96 39.64
N ASN A 458 -8.26 -33.15 38.98
CA ASN A 458 -7.92 -32.54 37.71
C ASN A 458 -8.20 -33.50 36.55
N ARG A 459 -9.02 -33.06 35.60
CA ARG A 459 -9.28 -33.75 34.33
C ARG A 459 -8.94 -32.83 33.17
N PHE A 460 -8.49 -33.42 32.07
CA PHE A 460 -8.11 -32.69 30.86
C PHE A 460 -9.11 -33.05 29.76
N GLN A 461 -9.64 -32.03 29.07
CA GLN A 461 -10.56 -32.21 27.96
C GLN A 461 -10.10 -31.34 26.79
N GLU A 462 -10.09 -31.89 25.58
CA GLU A 462 -9.91 -31.09 24.37
C GLU A 462 -11.06 -30.10 24.22
N MET A 463 -10.75 -28.89 23.78
CA MET A 463 -11.74 -27.85 23.54
C MET A 463 -11.50 -27.16 22.21
N GLU A 464 -12.59 -26.80 21.55
CA GLU A 464 -12.65 -25.86 20.46
C GLU A 464 -13.86 -24.94 20.68
N SER A 465 -13.68 -23.64 20.46
CA SER A 465 -14.72 -22.62 20.59
C SER A 465 -14.41 -21.46 19.66
N SER A 466 -15.43 -20.75 19.16
CA SER A 466 -15.24 -19.55 18.36
C SER A 466 -14.54 -18.46 19.18
N TRP A 467 -13.62 -17.72 18.57
CA TRP A 467 -12.98 -16.59 19.24
C TRP A 467 -13.69 -15.28 18.88
N SER A 468 -14.16 -14.57 19.90
CA SER A 468 -14.60 -13.19 19.80
C SER A 468 -14.08 -12.41 21.01
N ALA A 469 -13.92 -11.11 20.85
CA ALA A 469 -13.47 -10.16 21.87
C ALA A 469 -14.40 -8.94 21.89
N ASN A 470 -14.61 -8.33 23.04
CA ASN A 470 -15.41 -7.09 23.12
C ASN A 470 -14.55 -5.84 22.83
N HIS A 471 -13.25 -5.93 23.09
CA HIS A 471 -12.31 -4.82 22.95
C HIS A 471 -10.93 -5.33 22.50
N TYR A 472 -10.17 -4.51 21.75
CA TYR A 472 -8.88 -4.94 21.19
C TYR A 472 -7.87 -5.37 22.26
N SER A 473 -7.97 -4.82 23.48
CA SER A 473 -7.13 -5.17 24.62
C SER A 473 -7.29 -6.63 25.10
N GLU A 474 -8.39 -7.32 24.76
CA GLU A 474 -8.55 -8.76 25.01
C GLU A 474 -7.75 -9.61 23.99
N VAL A 475 -7.44 -9.03 22.83
CA VAL A 475 -6.77 -9.69 21.70
C VAL A 475 -5.26 -9.45 21.74
N LEU A 476 -4.82 -8.22 22.02
CA LEU A 476 -3.40 -7.83 22.03
C LEU A 476 -2.46 -8.75 22.85
N PRO A 477 -2.83 -9.27 24.04
CA PRO A 477 -1.94 -10.16 24.80
C PRO A 477 -1.50 -11.42 24.05
N SER A 478 -2.29 -11.89 23.08
CA SER A 478 -1.97 -13.04 22.21
C SER A 478 -0.98 -12.73 21.09
N PHE A 479 -0.55 -11.48 20.92
CA PHE A 479 0.36 -11.08 19.85
C PHE A 479 1.53 -10.25 20.39
N ASP A 480 2.68 -10.34 19.72
CA ASP A 480 3.80 -9.41 19.87
C ASP A 480 4.30 -9.08 18.47
N LEU A 481 4.60 -7.81 18.20
CA LEU A 481 5.28 -7.39 16.98
C LEU A 481 6.77 -7.19 17.26
N TYR A 482 7.59 -7.59 16.30
CA TYR A 482 9.05 -7.47 16.36
C TYR A 482 9.57 -6.83 15.08
N ILE A 483 10.62 -6.03 15.22
CA ILE A 483 11.50 -5.65 14.12
C ILE A 483 12.86 -6.29 14.42
N ASN A 484 13.34 -7.12 13.51
CA ASN A 484 14.47 -8.01 13.73
C ASN A 484 14.23 -8.86 15.00
N ASN A 485 15.08 -8.74 16.00
CA ASN A 485 14.94 -9.42 17.29
C ASN A 485 14.36 -8.51 18.41
N THR A 486 14.02 -7.26 18.11
CA THR A 486 13.53 -6.28 19.08
C THR A 486 12.01 -6.31 19.14
N LYS A 487 11.45 -6.62 20.31
CA LYS A 487 10.00 -6.51 20.56
C LYS A 487 9.59 -5.04 20.60
N LEU A 488 8.55 -4.68 19.86
CA LEU A 488 7.95 -3.34 19.91
C LEU A 488 7.03 -3.20 21.13
N ASN A 489 7.03 -2.03 21.78
CA ASN A 489 6.06 -1.72 22.83
C ASN A 489 4.82 -1.06 22.21
N LEU A 490 3.76 -1.85 21.99
CA LEU A 490 2.54 -1.39 21.33
C LEU A 490 1.86 -0.23 22.08
N ASP A 491 1.92 -0.22 23.42
CA ASP A 491 1.31 0.84 24.24
C ASP A 491 2.02 2.20 24.07
N ASP A 492 3.33 2.20 23.80
CA ASP A 492 4.07 3.44 23.56
C ASP A 492 3.89 3.93 22.12
N LEU A 493 3.86 3.01 21.14
CA LEU A 493 3.56 3.35 19.75
C LEU A 493 2.15 3.92 19.56
N LEU A 494 1.17 3.44 20.35
CA LEU A 494 -0.18 4.01 20.42
C LEU A 494 -0.15 5.46 20.95
N LYS A 495 0.55 5.71 22.07
CA LYS A 495 0.67 7.08 22.64
C LYS A 495 1.37 8.07 21.71
N GLN A 496 2.28 7.58 20.88
CA GLN A 496 3.03 8.37 19.90
C GLN A 496 2.28 8.55 18.57
N ASN A 497 1.09 7.95 18.40
CA ASN A 497 0.32 7.90 17.15
C ASN A 497 1.06 7.23 15.96
N ILE A 498 2.08 6.41 16.25
CA ILE A 498 2.84 5.64 15.25
C ILE A 498 2.06 4.38 14.85
N LEU A 499 1.38 3.77 15.83
CA LEU A 499 0.50 2.61 15.67
C LEU A 499 -0.96 3.05 15.82
N SER A 500 -1.82 2.62 14.90
CA SER A 500 -3.28 2.67 15.03
C SER A 500 -3.85 1.25 15.07
N ILE A 501 -4.93 1.06 15.83
CA ILE A 501 -5.55 -0.24 16.08
C ILE A 501 -7.07 -0.09 16.04
N SER A 502 -7.76 -0.96 15.30
CA SER A 502 -9.22 -1.05 15.33
C SER A 502 -9.68 -2.51 15.35
N LEU A 503 -10.65 -2.80 16.23
CA LEU A 503 -11.35 -4.08 16.25
C LEU A 503 -12.63 -3.93 15.42
N GLN A 504 -12.71 -4.67 14.31
CA GLN A 504 -13.79 -4.57 13.33
C GLN A 504 -14.45 -5.93 13.12
N LYS A 505 -15.57 -5.96 12.39
CA LYS A 505 -16.31 -7.19 12.07
C LYS A 505 -16.84 -7.10 10.65
N ASP A 506 -16.64 -8.15 9.87
CA ASP A 506 -17.17 -8.34 8.52
C ASP A 506 -17.94 -9.68 8.42
N ASN A 507 -18.20 -10.12 7.19
CA ASN A 507 -18.90 -11.38 6.90
C ASN A 507 -18.14 -12.63 7.35
N LEU A 508 -16.81 -12.55 7.54
CA LEU A 508 -15.94 -13.68 7.89
C LEU A 508 -15.71 -13.82 9.40
N GLY A 509 -16.15 -12.82 10.17
CA GLY A 509 -16.03 -12.77 11.61
C GLY A 509 -15.45 -11.45 12.10
N GLN A 510 -14.83 -11.51 13.28
CA GLN A 510 -14.18 -10.36 13.89
C GLN A 510 -12.71 -10.34 13.53
N PHE A 511 -12.15 -9.16 13.26
CA PHE A 511 -10.72 -9.00 12.98
C PHE A 511 -10.14 -7.78 13.67
N LEU A 512 -8.86 -7.89 14.04
CA LEU A 512 -8.06 -6.78 14.55
C LEU A 512 -7.22 -6.22 13.40
N PHE A 513 -7.47 -4.98 13.00
CA PHE A 513 -6.63 -4.24 12.08
C PHE A 513 -5.59 -3.43 12.85
N LEU A 514 -4.34 -3.50 12.42
CA LEU A 514 -3.22 -2.73 12.93
C LEU A 514 -2.53 -2.06 11.75
N GLU A 515 -2.27 -0.76 11.88
CA GLU A 515 -1.48 0.00 10.91
C GLU A 515 -0.37 0.74 11.65
N ILE A 516 0.88 0.47 11.27
CA ILE A 516 2.07 1.17 11.74
C ILE A 516 2.59 2.06 10.62
N SER A 517 2.63 3.35 10.89
CA SER A 517 3.23 4.39 10.05
C SER A 517 4.50 4.94 10.73
N ASN A 518 5.16 5.93 10.12
CA ASN A 518 6.26 6.71 10.74
C ASN A 518 7.35 5.86 11.44
N LEU A 519 7.82 4.82 10.75
CA LEU A 519 8.81 3.87 11.25
C LEU A 519 10.21 4.47 11.45
N GLU A 520 10.46 5.66 10.90
CA GLU A 520 11.68 6.43 11.11
C GLU A 520 11.98 6.71 12.60
N ASP A 521 10.94 6.84 13.43
CA ASP A 521 11.03 7.09 14.88
C ASP A 521 11.32 5.81 15.69
N ILE A 522 11.33 4.62 15.05
CA ILE A 522 11.57 3.34 15.73
C ILE A 522 13.05 2.96 15.68
N ASP A 523 13.74 3.09 16.82
CA ASP A 523 15.16 2.76 17.02
C ASP A 523 15.56 1.32 16.64
N ALA A 524 14.60 0.40 16.53
CA ALA A 524 14.85 -0.99 16.12
C ALA A 524 15.30 -1.12 14.65
N ILE A 525 15.04 -0.12 13.80
CA ILE A 525 15.39 -0.13 12.37
C ILE A 525 16.80 0.45 12.17
N LYS A 526 17.72 -0.42 11.74
CA LYS A 526 19.12 -0.06 11.50
C LYS A 526 19.34 0.38 10.06
N LEU A 527 19.99 1.53 9.89
CA LEU A 527 20.41 2.03 8.57
C LEU A 527 21.49 1.13 7.95
N GLY A 528 21.39 0.88 6.64
CA GLY A 528 22.37 0.09 5.89
C GLY A 528 22.35 -1.42 6.17
N GLN A 529 21.30 -1.92 6.82
CA GLN A 529 21.04 -3.35 7.03
C GLN A 529 19.64 -3.70 6.53
N GLU A 530 19.44 -4.94 6.09
CA GLU A 530 18.12 -5.50 5.86
C GLU A 530 17.41 -5.62 7.23
N ASN A 531 16.22 -5.04 7.36
CA ASN A 531 15.40 -5.17 8.55
C ASN A 531 14.12 -5.92 8.18
N THR A 532 13.68 -6.85 9.02
CA THR A 532 12.49 -7.67 8.76
C THR A 532 11.50 -7.53 9.91
N ALA A 533 10.23 -7.31 9.59
CA ALA A 533 9.14 -7.30 10.56
C ALA A 533 8.60 -8.72 10.78
N PHE A 534 8.27 -9.05 12.04
CA PHE A 534 7.70 -10.33 12.43
C PHE A 534 6.50 -10.15 13.35
N ILE A 535 5.52 -11.04 13.23
CA ILE A 535 4.47 -11.25 14.22
C ILE A 535 4.73 -12.54 14.99
N LYS A 536 4.56 -12.49 16.30
CA LYS A 536 4.63 -13.65 17.19
C LYS A 536 3.27 -13.88 17.84
N ILE A 537 2.66 -15.02 17.55
CA ILE A 537 1.35 -15.43 18.07
C ILE A 537 1.56 -16.33 19.29
N LYS A 538 0.83 -16.07 20.36
CA LYS A 538 0.93 -16.71 21.67
C LYS A 538 -0.44 -17.28 22.09
N PRO A 539 -0.48 -18.41 22.82
CA PRO A 539 -1.72 -18.85 23.47
C PRO A 539 -2.22 -17.80 24.47
N LEU A 540 -3.55 -17.70 24.64
CA LEU A 540 -4.19 -16.81 25.62
C LEU A 540 -3.82 -17.18 27.06
N SER A 541 -3.56 -18.45 27.31
CA SER A 541 -3.07 -18.96 28.58
C SER A 541 -2.39 -20.32 28.40
N GLU A 542 -1.44 -20.62 29.30
CA GLU A 542 -0.83 -21.94 29.43
C GLU A 542 -0.58 -22.27 30.90
N GLY A 543 -0.57 -23.57 31.22
CA GLY A 543 -0.24 -24.06 32.55
C GLY A 543 -0.03 -25.57 32.58
N TYR A 544 0.32 -26.09 33.74
CA TYR A 544 0.54 -27.52 33.96
C TYR A 544 -0.12 -27.96 35.27
N ALA A 545 -0.77 -29.11 35.25
CA ALA A 545 -1.33 -29.75 36.43
C ALA A 545 -1.12 -31.27 36.36
N GLY A 546 -1.11 -31.95 37.50
CA GLY A 546 -1.12 -33.41 37.54
C GLY A 546 -2.53 -33.95 37.32
N GLU A 547 -2.66 -35.00 36.52
CA GLU A 547 -3.94 -35.67 36.25
C GLU A 547 -4.44 -36.47 37.46
N GLY A 548 -5.76 -36.45 37.69
CA GLY A 548 -6.41 -37.15 38.79
C GLY A 548 -6.38 -36.36 40.10
N LEU A 549 -6.29 -37.07 41.23
CA LEU A 549 -6.42 -36.47 42.55
C LEU A 549 -5.07 -35.90 43.04
N GLU A 550 -5.07 -34.62 43.37
CA GLU A 550 -3.92 -33.83 43.78
C GLU A 550 -4.18 -33.25 45.18
N ILE A 551 -3.37 -33.62 46.17
CA ILE A 551 -3.38 -32.92 47.47
C ILE A 551 -2.73 -31.56 47.28
N THR A 552 -3.46 -30.47 47.50
CA THR A 552 -2.93 -29.11 47.37
C THR A 552 -2.40 -28.56 48.69
N ASP A 553 -2.99 -28.97 49.82
CA ASP A 553 -2.65 -28.50 51.16
C ASP A 553 -3.02 -29.55 52.22
N ILE A 554 -2.26 -29.65 53.31
CA ILE A 554 -2.52 -30.55 54.43
C ILE A 554 -2.09 -29.97 55.78
N GLY A 555 -2.97 -30.10 56.76
CA GLY A 555 -2.74 -29.67 58.13
C GLY A 555 -3.58 -30.41 59.15
N GLY A 556 -3.40 -30.02 60.41
CA GLY A 556 -3.97 -30.71 61.56
C GLY A 556 -2.99 -30.82 62.72
N ASN A 557 -3.49 -31.30 63.85
CA ASN A 557 -2.76 -31.44 65.09
C ASN A 557 -2.26 -32.88 65.28
N ASN A 558 -0.98 -33.03 65.64
CA ASN A 558 -0.32 -34.32 65.91
C ASN A 558 -0.32 -35.32 64.72
N ILE A 559 -0.15 -34.82 63.48
CA ILE A 559 -0.12 -35.64 62.25
C ILE A 559 1.29 -35.73 61.63
N ASP A 560 1.62 -36.88 61.03
CA ASP A 560 2.66 -36.96 60.00
C ASP A 560 2.07 -36.49 58.67
N LYS A 561 2.39 -35.26 58.26
CA LYS A 561 1.83 -34.68 57.02
C LYS A 561 2.09 -35.52 55.76
N ASN A 562 3.22 -36.24 55.65
CA ASN A 562 3.52 -37.01 54.44
C ASN A 562 2.71 -38.31 54.41
N TRP A 563 2.67 -39.05 55.54
CA TRP A 563 1.89 -40.28 55.63
C TRP A 563 0.39 -40.01 55.47
N HIS A 564 -0.13 -38.97 56.14
CA HIS A 564 -1.55 -38.62 56.05
C HIS A 564 -1.91 -38.09 54.65
N ALA A 565 -1.04 -37.33 53.98
CA ALA A 565 -1.28 -36.89 52.60
C ALA A 565 -1.40 -38.08 51.65
N GLY A 566 -0.47 -39.04 51.73
CA GLY A 566 -0.56 -40.27 50.93
C GLY A 566 -1.83 -41.08 51.22
N LEU A 567 -2.16 -41.28 52.50
CA LEU A 567 -3.36 -42.04 52.89
C LEU A 567 -4.66 -41.39 52.39
N ILE A 568 -4.82 -40.08 52.58
CA ILE A 568 -5.99 -39.33 52.13
C ILE A 568 -6.06 -39.33 50.60
N CYS A 569 -4.93 -39.12 49.92
CA CYS A 569 -4.86 -39.13 48.45
C CYS A 569 -5.30 -40.49 47.89
N ILE A 570 -4.76 -41.60 48.41
CA ILE A 570 -5.18 -42.97 48.01
C ILE A 570 -6.68 -43.16 48.23
N ARG A 571 -7.20 -42.82 49.42
CA ARG A 571 -8.62 -43.02 49.77
C ARG A 571 -9.57 -42.24 48.87
N GLU A 572 -9.30 -40.96 48.67
CA GLU A 572 -10.17 -40.08 47.89
C GLU A 572 -10.04 -40.34 46.38
N ALA A 573 -8.87 -40.79 45.91
CA ALA A 573 -8.66 -41.26 44.54
C ALA A 573 -9.40 -42.58 44.26
N ASP A 574 -9.35 -43.53 45.20
CA ASP A 574 -10.05 -44.82 45.14
C ASP A 574 -11.58 -44.62 45.06
N ALA A 575 -12.14 -43.80 45.97
CA ALA A 575 -13.56 -43.46 45.96
C ALA A 575 -14.05 -42.85 44.64
N ARG A 576 -13.19 -42.09 43.94
CA ARG A 576 -13.49 -41.44 42.64
C ARG A 576 -13.00 -42.24 41.42
N LYS A 577 -12.28 -43.35 41.63
CA LYS A 577 -11.60 -44.17 40.61
C LYS A 577 -10.72 -43.35 39.65
N VAL A 578 -9.96 -42.40 40.19
CA VAL A 578 -9.05 -41.51 39.44
C VAL A 578 -7.58 -41.78 39.80
N PRO A 579 -6.61 -41.49 38.90
CA PRO A 579 -5.19 -41.66 39.23
C PRO A 579 -4.72 -40.71 40.35
N LEU A 580 -3.55 -41.00 40.91
CA LEU A 580 -2.86 -40.18 41.91
C LEU A 580 -1.93 -39.19 41.21
N ALA A 581 -2.22 -37.89 41.32
CA ALA A 581 -1.48 -36.85 40.60
C ALA A 581 -0.04 -36.69 41.14
N VAL A 582 0.95 -36.79 40.25
CA VAL A 582 2.39 -36.64 40.61
C VAL A 582 2.77 -35.26 41.15
N THR A 583 1.93 -34.24 40.94
CA THR A 583 2.12 -32.87 41.45
C THR A 583 1.60 -32.67 42.88
N SER A 584 0.98 -33.70 43.48
CA SER A 584 0.47 -33.66 44.86
C SER A 584 1.52 -33.22 45.87
N TRP A 585 1.07 -32.49 46.90
CA TRP A 585 1.88 -32.11 48.05
C TRP A 585 2.61 -33.32 48.64
N GLY A 586 3.93 -33.23 48.71
CA GLY A 586 4.79 -34.27 49.27
C GLY A 586 4.84 -35.59 48.48
N PHE A 587 4.36 -35.66 47.22
CA PHE A 587 4.23 -36.89 46.43
C PHE A 587 5.48 -37.79 46.51
N ASP A 588 6.67 -37.22 46.31
CA ASP A 588 7.92 -37.98 46.34
C ASP A 588 8.23 -38.67 47.67
N LYS A 589 7.69 -38.17 48.78
CA LYS A 589 7.88 -38.71 50.14
C LYS A 589 6.93 -39.84 50.48
N TRP A 590 5.73 -39.87 49.88
CA TRP A 590 4.70 -40.87 50.18
C TRP A 590 4.40 -41.85 49.04
N LYS A 591 4.81 -41.58 47.79
CA LYS A 591 4.63 -42.47 46.62
C LYS A 591 5.17 -43.88 46.82
N GLN A 592 6.17 -44.06 47.69
CA GLN A 592 6.77 -45.35 48.01
C GLN A 592 5.87 -46.25 48.88
N ASN A 593 4.89 -45.65 49.58
CA ASN A 593 3.94 -46.35 50.44
C ASN A 593 2.66 -46.77 49.68
N VAL A 594 2.56 -46.44 48.39
CA VAL A 594 1.42 -46.80 47.53
C VAL A 594 1.66 -48.16 46.89
N GLN A 595 0.69 -49.07 46.99
CA GLN A 595 0.71 -50.37 46.31
C GLN A 595 0.32 -50.22 44.82
N TRP A 596 1.23 -49.65 44.02
CA TRP A 596 1.04 -49.43 42.58
C TRP A 596 0.70 -50.74 41.84
N GLY A 597 -0.30 -50.70 40.95
CA GLY A 597 -0.68 -51.86 40.14
C GLY A 597 -1.43 -52.97 40.87
N VAL A 598 -1.58 -52.89 42.20
CA VAL A 598 -2.36 -53.86 43.00
C VAL A 598 -3.82 -53.40 43.07
N LYS A 599 -4.75 -54.25 42.66
CA LYS A 599 -6.19 -53.97 42.70
C LYS A 599 -6.71 -54.08 44.14
N ASN A 600 -7.34 -53.03 44.66
CA ASN A 600 -8.05 -53.07 45.94
C ASN A 600 -9.23 -54.06 45.83
N PRO A 601 -9.28 -55.13 46.65
CA PRO A 601 -10.35 -56.14 46.57
C PRO A 601 -11.73 -55.62 46.99
N GLN A 602 -11.81 -54.51 47.74
CA GLN A 602 -13.08 -53.95 48.22
C GLN A 602 -13.76 -53.02 47.21
N THR A 603 -12.98 -52.19 46.49
CA THR A 603 -13.50 -51.17 45.57
C THR A 603 -13.28 -51.50 44.10
N GLY A 604 -12.36 -52.44 43.82
CA GLY A 604 -11.95 -52.83 42.48
C GLY A 604 -11.04 -51.83 41.77
N PHE A 605 -10.61 -50.74 42.44
CA PHE A 605 -9.67 -49.76 41.89
C PHE A 605 -8.23 -50.27 41.92
N THR A 606 -7.43 -49.90 40.92
CA THR A 606 -5.98 -50.16 40.89
C THR A 606 -5.26 -48.81 40.89
N PRO A 607 -4.46 -48.47 41.91
CA PRO A 607 -3.73 -47.20 41.95
C PRO A 607 -2.77 -47.05 40.78
N THR A 608 -2.98 -46.00 39.98
CA THR A 608 -2.14 -45.58 38.86
C THR A 608 -1.62 -44.16 39.08
N ARG A 609 -0.47 -43.84 38.48
CA ARG A 609 0.13 -42.50 38.55
C ARG A 609 -0.51 -41.62 37.48
N GLY A 610 -0.97 -40.44 37.87
CA GLY A 610 -1.46 -39.42 36.95
C GLY A 610 -0.31 -38.56 36.48
N GLU A 611 -0.22 -38.31 35.18
CA GLU A 611 0.90 -37.58 34.58
C GLU A 611 0.76 -36.06 34.75
N LYS A 612 1.88 -35.33 34.72
CA LYS A 612 1.86 -33.86 34.65
C LYS A 612 1.54 -33.44 33.22
N LYS A 613 0.28 -33.09 32.96
CA LYS A 613 -0.22 -32.68 31.64
C LYS A 613 -0.25 -31.15 31.51
N LYS A 614 -0.02 -30.68 30.27
CA LYS A 614 -0.13 -29.25 29.92
C LYS A 614 -1.58 -28.95 29.54
N TYR A 615 -2.12 -27.85 30.05
CA TYR A 615 -3.37 -27.25 29.61
C TYR A 615 -3.07 -25.87 29.01
N PHE A 616 -3.81 -25.47 27.98
CA PHE A 616 -3.55 -24.22 27.25
C PHE A 616 -4.72 -23.84 26.35
N ASN A 617 -4.86 -22.53 26.11
CA ASN A 617 -5.84 -21.93 25.23
C ASN A 617 -5.11 -21.37 23.99
N GLY A 618 -4.83 -22.22 23.01
CA GLY A 618 -4.16 -21.81 21.77
C GLY A 618 -5.12 -21.06 20.84
N VAL A 619 -4.63 -20.05 20.14
CA VAL A 619 -5.44 -19.25 19.22
C VAL A 619 -5.24 -19.70 17.77
N VAL A 620 -6.30 -19.60 16.97
CA VAL A 620 -6.30 -19.82 15.52
C VAL A 620 -6.75 -18.52 14.85
N VAL A 621 -5.91 -18.00 13.97
CA VAL A 621 -6.18 -16.77 13.20
C VAL A 621 -5.79 -16.88 11.74
N ASP A 622 -6.46 -16.13 10.87
CA ASP A 622 -5.89 -15.80 9.57
C ASP A 622 -5.13 -14.47 9.67
N ILE A 623 -4.02 -14.36 8.97
CA ILE A 623 -3.17 -13.17 8.95
C ILE A 623 -3.07 -12.68 7.51
N ILE A 624 -3.43 -11.41 7.29
CA ILE A 624 -3.13 -10.68 6.07
C ILE A 624 -2.23 -9.50 6.44
N SER A 625 -1.16 -9.27 5.71
CA SER A 625 -0.34 -8.07 5.86
C SER A 625 0.15 -7.52 4.52
N LYS A 626 0.32 -6.20 4.46
CA LYS A 626 1.01 -5.48 3.40
C LYS A 626 2.12 -4.65 4.05
N VAL A 627 3.36 -4.84 3.60
CA VAL A 627 4.43 -3.87 3.86
C VAL A 627 4.59 -3.03 2.61
N THR A 628 4.38 -1.73 2.71
CA THR A 628 4.78 -0.77 1.67
C THR A 628 6.14 -0.20 2.06
N ASN A 629 7.14 -0.39 1.22
CA ASN A 629 8.42 0.31 1.30
C ASN A 629 8.35 1.50 0.34
N PHE A 630 8.56 2.71 0.86
CA PHE A 630 8.65 3.93 0.05
C PHE A 630 10.11 4.20 -0.34
N TYR A 631 10.33 4.97 -1.40
CA TYR A 631 11.68 5.48 -1.71
C TYR A 631 12.23 6.32 -0.55
N ASN A 632 13.56 6.32 -0.33
CA ASN A 632 14.18 6.99 0.83
C ASN A 632 15.61 7.51 0.63
#